data_AF-A0A8H3D1V1-F1
#
_entry.id   AF-A0A8H3D1V1-F1
#
_cell.length_a   1.000
_cell.length_b   1.000
_cell.length_c   1.000
_cell.angle_alpha   90.00
_cell.angle_beta   90.00
_cell.angle_gamma   90.00
#
_symmetry.space_group_name_H-M   'P 1'
#
loop_
_entity.id
_entity.type
_entity.pdbx_description
1 polymer ?
#
loop_
_entity_poly.entity_id
_entity_poly.type
_entity_poly.pdbx_seq_one_letter_code
_entity_poly.pdbx_strand_id
1 'polypeptide(L)'
;MPFLDNAHANNQLPTRRQARSIDQIFLVMPSLRGGEAQPAWSFPLLGNHPSSESYKYHMRPGSLSTWHSLVMKFTGLLVLGSLLSSVLAVPIADFDAKVAAGLRLIQTSDDKAPFWATEDEKLELLRKDVGYFDLTETYQLEEELKAKKVKAIVERATYPAISQQTAVKALLPSLSTTNMNNYLSKLTAFNNRYYRATTGLDASNYIYDTLSSFAAGKSGVTVTKFSHSWAQQSIIAKIAGSSTTAPTVVLGAHEDSINQSNPMSGRAPGADDDGTGAVNLIEVFRVLVQNDFKPTKNVEFHWYSGEEAGLLGSNAVATNYKAAGKSIYAMLQLDMTGYVKPGTTGTITLVTDNTDATLTSYVASLAGAYSSIKTATTTCGYGCSDHSSWNRQGYPAAFPFESTFANLNPAIHGSGDTTTVSGFSWTHSLEFAKLCLAFAYELGSSA
;
A
#
# COMPACT_ATOMS: atom_id res chain seq x y z
N MET A 1 -16.31 -57.76 -3.76
CA MET A 1 -17.58 -57.91 -3.02
C MET A 1 -18.01 -56.53 -2.54
N PRO A 2 -19.27 -56.11 -2.70
CA PRO A 2 -19.72 -54.76 -2.36
C PRO A 2 -20.63 -54.69 -1.11
N PHE A 3 -20.71 -53.49 -0.53
CA PHE A 3 -21.87 -52.94 0.19
C PHE A 3 -22.00 -51.48 -0.31
N LEU A 4 -23.08 -50.96 -0.90
CA LEU A 4 -24.54 -51.03 -0.67
C LEU A 4 -25.07 -50.12 0.45
N ASP A 5 -25.59 -48.98 -0.01
CA ASP A 5 -26.84 -48.30 0.33
C ASP A 5 -27.25 -48.05 1.78
N ASN A 6 -27.44 -46.76 2.11
CA ASN A 6 -28.74 -46.12 2.40
C ASN A 6 -28.50 -44.61 2.66
N ALA A 7 -29.46 -43.69 2.60
CA ALA A 7 -30.68 -43.53 1.80
C ALA A 7 -31.22 -42.11 2.04
N HIS A 8 -32.14 -41.62 1.20
CA HIS A 8 -32.69 -40.26 1.28
C HIS A 8 -33.43 -39.94 2.60
N ALA A 9 -33.30 -38.69 3.05
CA ALA A 9 -34.35 -37.99 3.79
C ALA A 9 -34.60 -36.63 3.13
N ASN A 10 -35.83 -36.40 2.65
CA ASN A 10 -36.29 -35.17 2.00
C ASN A 10 -37.21 -34.43 2.97
N ASN A 11 -37.16 -33.10 3.06
CA ASN A 11 -38.23 -32.35 3.70
C ASN A 11 -38.37 -30.92 3.15
N GLN A 12 -39.61 -30.48 2.97
CA GLN A 12 -39.94 -29.20 2.33
C GLN A 12 -40.51 -28.16 3.30
N LEU A 13 -40.49 -26.91 2.84
CA LEU A 13 -41.14 -25.75 3.46
C LEU A 13 -42.65 -25.93 3.64
N PRO A 14 -43.26 -25.27 4.64
CA PRO A 14 -44.58 -24.68 4.51
C PRO A 14 -44.46 -23.16 4.21
N THR A 15 -45.11 -22.71 3.14
CA THR A 15 -45.23 -21.27 2.83
C THR A 15 -46.51 -20.68 3.43
N ARG A 16 -46.53 -19.36 3.65
CA ARG A 16 -47.79 -18.58 3.72
C ARG A 16 -47.67 -17.30 2.90
N ARG A 17 -48.69 -17.06 2.06
CA ARG A 17 -48.92 -15.81 1.33
C ARG A 17 -50.05 -15.02 1.97
N GLN A 18 -49.92 -13.70 2.02
CA GLN A 18 -50.92 -12.68 1.62
C GLN A 18 -50.28 -11.31 1.94
N ALA A 19 -49.95 -10.41 1.00
CA ALA A 19 -50.66 -9.88 -0.17
C ALA A 19 -51.80 -8.91 0.19
N ARG A 20 -51.51 -7.60 0.07
CA ARG A 20 -52.45 -6.53 -0.32
C ARG A 20 -51.68 -5.46 -1.10
N SER A 21 -52.21 -5.07 -2.25
CA SER A 21 -51.88 -3.81 -2.94
C SER A 21 -52.89 -2.73 -2.56
N ILE A 22 -52.51 -1.47 -2.74
CA ILE A 22 -53.41 -0.33 -2.99
C ILE A 22 -52.72 0.53 -4.07
N ASP A 23 -53.52 1.16 -4.92
CA ASP A 23 -53.10 1.81 -6.17
C ASP A 23 -53.39 3.32 -6.14
N GLN A 24 -52.56 4.09 -6.87
CA GLN A 24 -52.83 5.47 -7.35
C GLN A 24 -52.94 6.56 -6.25
N ILE A 25 -52.71 7.86 -6.49
CA ILE A 25 -53.23 8.75 -7.55
C ILE A 25 -52.22 9.83 -7.98
N PHE A 26 -52.40 10.36 -9.21
CA PHE A 26 -51.68 11.48 -9.83
C PHE A 26 -51.85 12.83 -9.11
N LEU A 27 -50.88 13.73 -9.28
CA LEU A 27 -51.16 15.16 -9.50
C LEU A 27 -50.03 15.82 -10.32
N VAL A 28 -50.39 16.68 -11.27
CA VAL A 28 -49.49 17.25 -12.30
C VAL A 28 -49.86 18.72 -12.55
N MET A 29 -48.89 19.63 -12.39
CA MET A 29 -48.89 21.03 -12.86
C MET A 29 -49.96 21.98 -12.22
N PRO A 30 -49.91 23.32 -12.42
CA PRO A 30 -49.02 24.09 -13.31
C PRO A 30 -48.23 25.26 -12.68
N SER A 31 -47.36 25.82 -13.53
CA SER A 31 -46.69 27.12 -13.44
C SER A 31 -47.65 28.31 -13.27
N LEU A 32 -47.16 29.45 -12.73
CA LEU A 32 -47.23 30.77 -13.43
C LEU A 32 -46.37 31.87 -12.74
N ARG A 33 -45.47 32.48 -13.53
CA ARG A 33 -44.93 33.87 -13.59
C ARG A 33 -44.74 34.73 -12.31
N GLY A 34 -43.71 35.58 -12.23
CA GLY A 34 -42.57 35.79 -13.14
C GLY A 34 -41.93 37.19 -13.07
N GLY A 35 -40.82 37.36 -13.81
CA GLY A 35 -40.14 38.63 -14.12
C GLY A 35 -39.22 39.20 -13.02
N GLU A 36 -38.23 40.05 -13.29
CA GLU A 36 -37.45 40.38 -14.53
C GLU A 36 -36.02 40.79 -14.05
N ALA A 37 -34.94 40.95 -14.85
CA ALA A 37 -34.77 41.01 -16.30
C ALA A 37 -33.40 40.41 -16.76
N GLN A 38 -32.81 40.98 -17.81
CA GLN A 38 -31.46 40.77 -18.40
C GLN A 38 -30.97 42.18 -18.89
N PRO A 39 -29.70 42.46 -19.28
CA PRO A 39 -28.81 41.56 -20.03
C PRO A 39 -27.29 41.61 -19.75
N ALA A 40 -26.57 40.63 -20.32
CA ALA A 40 -25.13 40.73 -20.62
C ALA A 40 -24.89 41.42 -21.98
N TRP A 41 -23.64 41.80 -22.29
CA TRP A 41 -23.02 41.72 -23.63
C TRP A 41 -21.48 41.71 -23.53
N SER A 42 -20.81 41.22 -24.58
CA SER A 42 -19.38 40.83 -24.61
C SER A 42 -18.51 41.79 -25.43
N PHE A 43 -17.16 41.74 -25.31
CA PHE A 43 -16.14 42.07 -26.34
C PHE A 43 -14.69 41.84 -25.76
N PRO A 44 -13.59 41.77 -26.55
CA PRO A 44 -13.24 40.79 -27.59
C PRO A 44 -11.85 40.09 -27.39
N LEU A 45 -11.42 39.30 -28.38
CA LEU A 45 -10.09 38.66 -28.51
C LEU A 45 -9.23 39.27 -29.66
N LEU A 46 -8.01 38.73 -29.86
CA LEU A 46 -6.97 39.00 -30.90
C LEU A 46 -5.89 40.06 -30.49
N GLY A 47 -4.58 39.90 -30.79
CA GLY A 47 -3.84 38.75 -31.37
C GLY A 47 -2.38 39.08 -31.80
N ASN A 48 -1.57 38.03 -32.04
CA ASN A 48 -0.24 37.97 -32.72
C ASN A 48 1.10 38.34 -32.01
N HIS A 49 2.12 37.55 -32.40
CA HIS A 49 3.60 37.72 -32.25
C HIS A 49 4.18 38.62 -33.38
N PRO A 50 5.51 38.93 -33.50
CA PRO A 50 6.73 38.42 -32.81
C PRO A 50 7.55 39.58 -32.16
N SER A 51 8.90 39.67 -32.01
CA SER A 51 10.09 38.85 -32.35
C SER A 51 11.33 39.22 -31.48
N SER A 52 12.35 38.32 -31.46
CA SER A 52 13.81 38.57 -31.36
C SER A 52 14.41 39.80 -30.62
N GLU A 53 15.35 39.55 -29.70
CA GLU A 53 16.78 39.80 -29.98
C GLU A 53 17.73 39.12 -28.96
N SER A 54 19.03 39.11 -29.25
CA SER A 54 20.07 38.40 -28.48
C SER A 54 21.20 39.33 -28.05
N TYR A 55 21.64 39.26 -26.77
CA TYR A 55 22.97 39.76 -26.40
C TYR A 55 23.72 38.81 -25.45
N LYS A 56 25.05 38.96 -25.44
CA LYS A 56 26.01 37.97 -24.94
C LYS A 56 26.53 38.30 -23.54
N TYR A 57 27.06 37.26 -22.88
CA TYR A 57 27.99 37.31 -21.74
C TYR A 57 28.90 38.55 -21.69
N HIS A 58 29.13 39.06 -20.48
CA HIS A 58 30.47 39.41 -20.00
C HIS A 58 30.58 39.13 -18.49
N MET A 59 31.69 38.50 -18.07
CA MET A 59 32.12 38.45 -16.66
C MET A 59 33.27 39.45 -16.47
N ARG A 60 33.37 40.10 -15.29
CA ARG A 60 34.51 39.96 -14.34
C ARG A 60 34.38 40.91 -13.12
N PRO A 61 35.17 40.70 -12.04
CA PRO A 61 34.82 41.22 -10.70
C PRO A 61 35.74 42.34 -10.15
N GLY A 62 35.27 43.00 -9.08
CA GLY A 62 36.01 43.89 -8.18
C GLY A 62 35.03 44.69 -7.30
N SER A 63 35.39 45.21 -6.12
CA SER A 63 36.61 45.01 -5.32
C SER A 63 36.43 45.56 -3.88
N LEU A 64 36.94 44.81 -2.89
CA LEU A 64 37.57 45.26 -1.62
C LEU A 64 37.11 46.53 -0.87
N SER A 65 36.90 46.34 0.46
CA SER A 65 37.15 47.29 1.57
C SER A 65 36.14 48.45 1.77
N THR A 66 36.02 49.10 2.95
CA THR A 66 36.84 49.07 4.18
C THR A 66 36.03 48.92 5.48
N TRP A 67 36.71 48.35 6.49
CA TRP A 67 36.54 48.43 7.94
C TRP A 67 35.72 49.58 8.56
N HIS A 68 35.03 49.28 9.67
CA HIS A 68 35.36 49.84 11.00
C HIS A 68 35.01 48.82 12.10
N SER A 69 35.71 48.88 13.25
CA SER A 69 35.60 47.88 14.32
C SER A 69 34.77 48.36 15.50
N LEU A 70 33.96 47.48 16.10
CA LEU A 70 33.66 47.55 17.52
C LEU A 70 33.50 46.14 18.12
N VAL A 71 34.33 45.80 19.12
CA VAL A 71 34.27 44.52 19.81
C VAL A 71 33.43 44.68 21.08
N MET A 72 32.26 44.05 21.11
CA MET A 72 31.55 43.77 22.36
C MET A 72 31.48 42.26 22.60
N LYS A 73 31.90 41.84 23.80
CA LYS A 73 31.77 40.46 24.26
C LYS A 73 30.33 40.19 24.66
N PHE A 74 29.66 39.26 24.00
CA PHE A 74 28.48 38.61 24.54
C PHE A 74 28.71 37.11 24.63
N THR A 75 29.03 36.63 25.83
CA THR A 75 28.98 35.21 26.20
C THR A 75 27.53 34.79 26.37
N GLY A 76 26.83 34.61 25.26
CA GLY A 76 25.48 34.03 25.26
C GLY A 76 25.55 32.55 25.66
N LEU A 77 24.86 32.17 26.74
CA LEU A 77 24.70 30.77 27.12
C LEU A 77 23.83 30.07 26.07
N LEU A 78 24.46 29.31 25.18
CA LEU A 78 23.76 28.43 24.25
C LEU A 78 23.39 27.14 25.01
N VAL A 79 22.37 27.24 25.86
CA VAL A 79 21.75 26.07 26.51
C VAL A 79 21.03 25.29 25.42
N LEU A 80 21.76 24.38 24.78
CA LEU A 80 21.19 23.29 23.98
C LEU A 80 20.45 22.34 24.92
N GLY A 81 19.25 22.76 25.31
CA GLY A 81 18.28 21.94 26.01
C GLY A 81 17.76 20.86 25.09
N SER A 82 18.58 19.83 24.85
CA SER A 82 18.13 18.57 24.27
C SER A 82 17.22 17.88 25.28
N LEU A 83 15.96 18.32 25.29
CA LEU A 83 14.84 17.55 25.80
C LEU A 83 14.76 16.27 24.99
N LEU A 84 15.53 15.27 25.44
CA LEU A 84 15.27 13.86 25.20
C LEU A 84 13.90 13.57 25.82
N SER A 85 12.84 13.85 25.04
CA SER A 85 11.50 13.34 25.27
C SER A 85 11.58 11.82 25.16
N SER A 86 11.96 11.18 26.26
CA SER A 86 11.93 9.73 26.40
C SER A 86 10.47 9.31 26.34
N VAL A 87 10.02 8.92 25.15
CA VAL A 87 8.69 8.35 24.91
C VAL A 87 8.55 7.16 25.85
N LEU A 88 7.79 7.34 26.92
CA LEU A 88 7.65 6.33 27.97
C LEU A 88 6.84 5.16 27.41
N ALA A 89 7.37 3.95 27.57
CA ALA A 89 6.63 2.72 27.29
C ALA A 89 5.36 2.66 28.15
N VAL A 90 4.26 2.19 27.55
CA VAL A 90 3.00 1.99 28.27
C VAL A 90 3.19 0.82 29.23
N PRO A 91 2.89 0.97 30.53
CA PRO A 91 3.09 -0.10 31.50
C PRO A 91 2.31 -1.38 31.13
N ILE A 92 3.04 -2.47 30.95
CA ILE A 92 2.48 -3.78 30.55
C ILE A 92 1.46 -4.31 31.57
N ALA A 93 1.53 -3.86 32.83
CA ALA A 93 0.70 -4.32 33.96
C ALA A 93 -0.82 -4.28 33.72
N ASP A 94 -1.33 -3.38 32.87
CA ASP A 94 -2.75 -3.27 32.52
C ASP A 94 -3.06 -3.76 31.10
N PHE A 95 -2.08 -4.16 30.29
CA PHE A 95 -2.22 -4.33 28.84
C PHE A 95 -3.32 -5.31 28.47
N ASP A 96 -3.25 -6.55 28.98
CA ASP A 96 -4.21 -7.61 28.68
C ASP A 96 -5.63 -7.24 29.13
N ALA A 97 -5.77 -6.47 30.21
CA ALA A 97 -7.05 -5.96 30.70
C ALA A 97 -7.64 -4.86 29.81
N LYS A 98 -6.81 -4.03 29.17
CA LYS A 98 -7.25 -3.04 28.18
C LYS A 98 -7.71 -3.71 26.88
N VAL A 99 -6.96 -4.72 26.41
CA VAL A 99 -7.34 -5.53 25.24
C VAL A 99 -8.63 -6.31 25.50
N ALA A 100 -8.78 -6.92 26.68
CA ALA A 100 -10.01 -7.61 27.08
C ALA A 100 -11.22 -6.66 27.22
N ALA A 101 -10.99 -5.37 27.47
CA ALA A 101 -12.02 -4.32 27.44
C ALA A 101 -12.33 -3.79 26.03
N GLY A 102 -11.71 -4.34 24.97
CA GLY A 102 -11.93 -3.93 23.58
C GLY A 102 -11.19 -2.67 23.15
N LEU A 103 -10.20 -2.21 23.93
CA LEU A 103 -9.35 -1.07 23.57
C LEU A 103 -8.16 -1.52 22.73
N ARG A 104 -7.73 -0.64 21.82
CA ARG A 104 -6.57 -0.79 20.94
C ARG A 104 -5.47 0.17 21.36
N LEU A 105 -4.20 -0.22 21.20
CA LEU A 105 -3.06 0.63 21.50
C LEU A 105 -2.55 1.32 20.22
N ILE A 106 -2.85 2.60 20.06
CA ILE A 106 -2.63 3.35 18.83
C ILE A 106 -1.40 4.26 18.94
N GLN A 107 -0.59 4.36 17.88
CA GLN A 107 0.49 5.35 17.75
C GLN A 107 0.32 6.15 16.46
N THR A 108 0.40 7.48 16.53
CA THR A 108 0.22 8.41 15.40
C THR A 108 1.48 9.18 15.00
N SER A 109 2.59 8.99 15.73
CA SER A 109 3.95 9.36 15.32
C SER A 109 4.99 8.80 16.30
N ASP A 110 6.24 8.61 15.85
CA ASP A 110 7.31 8.02 16.67
C ASP A 110 7.79 8.92 17.83
N ASP A 111 7.54 10.23 17.78
CA ASP A 111 7.82 11.18 18.86
C ASP A 111 6.77 11.17 19.98
N LYS A 112 5.65 10.45 19.80
CA LYS A 112 4.54 10.35 20.76
C LYS A 112 4.43 8.96 21.35
N ALA A 113 4.03 8.91 22.62
CA ALA A 113 3.69 7.65 23.27
C ALA A 113 2.41 7.06 22.66
N PRO A 114 2.34 5.72 22.48
CA PRO A 114 1.09 5.06 22.14
C PRO A 114 0.01 5.31 23.19
N PHE A 115 -1.24 5.43 22.76
CA PHE A 115 -2.40 5.70 23.61
C PHE A 115 -3.51 4.67 23.39
N TRP A 116 -4.31 4.41 24.43
CA TRP A 116 -5.46 3.52 24.31
C TRP A 116 -6.64 4.23 23.67
N ALA A 117 -7.26 3.60 22.67
CA ALA A 117 -8.43 4.10 21.95
C ALA A 117 -9.48 2.98 21.79
N THR A 118 -10.74 3.37 21.61
CA THR A 118 -11.80 2.48 21.12
C THR A 118 -11.68 2.26 19.60
N GLU A 119 -12.36 1.24 19.06
CA GLU A 119 -12.45 1.05 17.59
C GLU A 119 -13.09 2.26 16.88
N ASP A 120 -14.04 2.95 17.52
CA ASP A 120 -14.67 4.16 16.94
C ASP A 120 -13.68 5.34 16.89
N GLU A 121 -12.90 5.56 17.95
CA GLU A 121 -11.82 6.57 17.96
C GLU A 121 -10.72 6.23 16.95
N LYS A 122 -10.41 4.94 16.74
CA LYS A 122 -9.47 4.46 15.72
C LYS A 122 -9.97 4.75 14.29
N LEU A 123 -11.22 4.40 13.99
CA LEU A 123 -11.86 4.72 12.71
C LEU A 123 -11.97 6.23 12.48
N GLU A 124 -12.04 7.03 13.54
CA GLU A 124 -12.11 8.49 13.48
C GLU A 124 -10.75 9.17 13.23
N LEU A 125 -9.64 8.44 13.29
CA LEU A 125 -8.34 8.85 12.74
C LEU A 125 -8.33 8.64 11.22
N LEU A 126 -8.77 7.47 10.76
CA LEU A 126 -8.87 7.11 9.34
C LEU A 126 -9.80 8.06 8.56
N ARG A 127 -10.96 8.43 9.13
CA ARG A 127 -11.88 9.45 8.57
C ARG A 127 -11.32 10.89 8.53
N LYS A 128 -10.16 11.13 9.13
CA LYS A 128 -9.48 12.43 9.17
C LYS A 128 -8.15 12.41 8.41
N ASP A 129 -7.87 11.35 7.65
CA ASP A 129 -6.60 11.12 6.95
C ASP A 129 -5.38 11.16 7.90
N VAL A 130 -5.57 10.76 9.17
CA VAL A 130 -4.50 10.67 10.18
C VAL A 130 -4.00 9.23 10.24
N GLY A 131 -2.95 8.94 9.47
CA GLY A 131 -2.28 7.64 9.48
C GLY A 131 -1.74 7.23 10.85
N TYR A 132 -1.77 5.93 11.13
CA TYR A 132 -1.57 5.38 12.47
C TYR A 132 -1.13 3.91 12.45
N PHE A 133 -0.43 3.48 13.50
CA PHE A 133 -0.26 2.07 13.81
C PHE A 133 -1.22 1.65 14.91
N ASP A 134 -1.85 0.48 14.76
CA ASP A 134 -2.48 -0.28 15.82
C ASP A 134 -1.47 -1.33 16.31
N LEU A 135 -0.86 -1.08 17.47
CA LEU A 135 0.21 -1.87 18.04
C LEU A 135 -0.29 -3.02 18.93
N THR A 136 -1.61 -3.21 19.04
CA THR A 136 -2.21 -4.10 20.06
C THR A 136 -1.73 -5.55 19.96
N GLU A 137 -1.35 -5.99 18.77
CA GLU A 137 -0.91 -7.36 18.48
C GLU A 137 0.62 -7.55 18.58
N THR A 138 1.40 -6.45 18.53
CA THR A 138 2.86 -6.48 18.42
C THR A 138 3.59 -5.83 19.59
N TYR A 139 2.92 -4.96 20.36
CA TYR A 139 3.58 -4.09 21.34
C TYR A 139 4.43 -4.84 22.36
N GLN A 140 3.90 -5.90 22.98
CA GLN A 140 4.62 -6.71 23.96
C GLN A 140 5.90 -7.33 23.37
N LEU A 141 5.83 -7.84 22.13
CA LEU A 141 6.98 -8.41 21.42
C LEU A 141 7.96 -7.32 20.97
N GLU A 142 7.48 -6.16 20.52
CA GLU A 142 8.34 -5.00 20.22
C GLU A 142 9.16 -4.58 21.44
N GLU A 143 8.54 -4.44 22.62
CA GLU A 143 9.23 -4.08 23.86
C GLU A 143 10.20 -5.17 24.32
N GLU A 144 9.84 -6.46 24.17
CA GLU A 144 10.76 -7.57 24.44
C GLU A 144 12.01 -7.52 23.52
N LEU A 145 11.82 -7.29 22.23
CA LEU A 145 12.91 -7.15 21.25
C LEU A 145 13.76 -5.90 21.52
N LYS A 146 13.15 -4.78 21.92
CA LYS A 146 13.86 -3.55 22.34
C LYS A 146 14.71 -3.81 23.60
N ALA A 147 14.15 -4.47 24.62
CA ALA A 147 14.86 -4.83 25.86
C ALA A 147 16.02 -5.81 25.61
N LYS A 148 15.81 -6.82 24.75
CA LYS A 148 16.84 -7.76 24.28
C LYS A 148 17.82 -7.14 23.26
N LYS A 149 17.61 -5.88 22.86
CA LYS A 149 18.40 -5.12 21.87
C LYS A 149 18.46 -5.76 20.48
N VAL A 150 17.49 -6.60 20.12
CA VAL A 150 17.41 -7.28 18.81
C VAL A 150 17.28 -6.24 17.70
N LYS A 151 18.03 -6.44 16.62
CA LYS A 151 18.05 -5.58 15.43
C LYS A 151 17.55 -6.34 14.21
N ALA A 152 16.90 -5.62 13.29
CA ALA A 152 16.68 -6.09 11.94
C ALA A 152 18.02 -6.48 11.29
N ILE A 153 18.09 -7.67 10.69
CA ILE A 153 19.26 -8.09 9.91
C ILE A 153 19.06 -7.58 8.48
N VAL A 154 19.95 -6.70 8.05
CA VAL A 154 19.90 -6.03 6.75
C VAL A 154 21.26 -6.13 6.06
N GLU A 155 21.32 -6.85 4.95
CA GLU A 155 22.51 -6.88 4.09
C GLU A 155 22.53 -5.65 3.17
N ARG A 156 22.72 -4.47 3.79
CA ARG A 156 22.62 -3.13 3.18
C ARG A 156 23.82 -2.76 2.29
N ALA A 157 24.47 -3.75 1.67
CA ALA A 157 25.77 -3.64 0.99
C ALA A 157 25.69 -3.02 -0.43
N THR A 158 24.97 -1.89 -0.55
CA THR A 158 24.58 -1.18 -1.79
C THR A 158 23.71 -1.99 -2.75
N TYR A 159 22.66 -1.36 -3.28
CA TYR A 159 21.89 -1.97 -4.38
C TYR A 159 22.76 -1.98 -5.65
N PRO A 160 22.75 -3.09 -6.43
CA PRO A 160 23.63 -3.23 -7.59
C PRO A 160 23.25 -2.24 -8.69
N ALA A 161 24.18 -1.99 -9.62
CA ALA A 161 23.80 -1.39 -10.89
C ALA A 161 22.81 -2.31 -11.62
N ILE A 162 21.80 -1.72 -12.27
CA ILE A 162 20.79 -2.46 -13.05
C ILE A 162 21.51 -3.22 -14.16
N SER A 163 21.39 -4.55 -14.19
CA SER A 163 22.21 -5.43 -15.04
C SER A 163 21.42 -6.54 -15.73
N GLN A 164 20.15 -6.76 -15.36
CA GLN A 164 19.32 -7.83 -15.90
C GLN A 164 18.42 -7.38 -17.06
N GLN A 165 18.71 -6.26 -17.73
CA GLN A 165 17.82 -5.64 -18.74
C GLN A 165 17.36 -6.60 -19.82
N THR A 166 18.24 -7.46 -20.34
CA THR A 166 17.89 -8.44 -21.37
C THR A 166 16.88 -9.47 -20.86
N ALA A 167 17.06 -9.97 -19.63
CA ALA A 167 16.18 -10.98 -19.05
C ALA A 167 14.82 -10.37 -18.64
N VAL A 168 14.83 -9.24 -17.94
CA VAL A 168 13.60 -8.55 -17.53
C VAL A 168 12.78 -8.14 -18.75
N LYS A 169 13.40 -7.56 -19.80
CA LYS A 169 12.70 -7.15 -21.02
C LYS A 169 12.17 -8.31 -21.86
N ALA A 170 12.74 -9.51 -21.75
CA ALA A 170 12.16 -10.72 -22.32
C ALA A 170 10.91 -11.21 -21.55
N LEU A 171 10.81 -10.91 -20.25
CA LEU A 171 9.66 -11.30 -19.41
C LEU A 171 8.51 -10.28 -19.43
N LEU A 172 8.76 -8.98 -19.66
CA LEU A 172 7.69 -7.96 -19.65
C LEU A 172 6.49 -8.29 -20.57
N PRO A 173 6.65 -8.86 -21.78
CA PRO A 173 5.51 -9.26 -22.63
C PRO A 173 4.66 -10.43 -22.08
N SER A 174 5.10 -11.08 -21.00
CA SER A 174 4.32 -12.13 -20.32
C SER A 174 3.31 -11.55 -19.32
N LEU A 175 3.41 -10.27 -18.95
CA LEU A 175 2.45 -9.57 -18.09
C LEU A 175 1.16 -9.26 -18.87
N SER A 176 0.01 -9.54 -18.27
CA SER A 176 -1.32 -9.43 -18.90
C SER A 176 -2.30 -8.66 -18.01
N THR A 177 -2.72 -7.50 -18.48
CA THR A 177 -3.82 -6.73 -17.86
C THR A 177 -5.13 -7.50 -17.89
N THR A 178 -5.33 -8.43 -18.82
CA THR A 178 -6.49 -9.34 -18.83
C THR A 178 -6.47 -10.27 -17.62
N ASN A 179 -5.30 -10.79 -17.22
CA ASN A 179 -5.19 -11.63 -16.02
C ASN A 179 -5.43 -10.79 -14.76
N MET A 180 -4.76 -9.64 -14.65
CA MET A 180 -4.95 -8.69 -13.55
C MET A 180 -6.44 -8.31 -13.39
N ASN A 181 -7.12 -8.00 -14.49
CA ASN A 181 -8.55 -7.72 -14.51
C ASN A 181 -9.41 -8.92 -14.08
N ASN A 182 -9.06 -10.14 -14.51
CA ASN A 182 -9.77 -11.35 -14.09
C ASN A 182 -9.62 -11.61 -12.59
N TYR A 183 -8.43 -11.39 -12.02
CA TYR A 183 -8.21 -11.50 -10.57
C TYR A 183 -8.96 -10.40 -9.82
N LEU A 184 -8.89 -9.15 -10.29
CA LEU A 184 -9.56 -8.02 -9.65
C LEU A 184 -11.08 -8.15 -9.70
N SER A 185 -11.63 -8.70 -10.80
CA SER A 185 -13.06 -9.03 -10.94
C SER A 185 -13.53 -10.11 -9.97
N LYS A 186 -12.63 -10.81 -9.27
CA LYS A 186 -12.96 -11.69 -8.14
C LYS A 186 -12.86 -10.93 -6.80
N LEU A 187 -11.75 -10.22 -6.57
CA LEU A 187 -11.55 -9.45 -5.33
C LEU A 187 -12.62 -8.36 -5.11
N THR A 188 -13.05 -7.68 -6.18
CA THR A 188 -14.11 -6.66 -6.15
C THR A 188 -15.53 -7.24 -6.10
N ALA A 189 -15.71 -8.55 -6.36
CA ALA A 189 -17.02 -9.20 -6.34
C ALA A 189 -17.45 -9.62 -4.92
N PHE A 190 -16.53 -9.68 -3.97
CA PHE A 190 -16.86 -9.72 -2.54
C PHE A 190 -17.58 -8.42 -2.11
N ASN A 191 -18.30 -8.47 -0.99
CA ASN A 191 -18.97 -7.27 -0.46
C ASN A 191 -17.94 -6.24 0.02
N ASN A 192 -17.00 -6.70 0.83
CA ASN A 192 -15.78 -6.05 1.26
C ASN A 192 -14.73 -7.14 1.51
N ARG A 193 -13.45 -6.77 1.65
CA ARG A 193 -12.38 -7.70 2.05
C ARG A 193 -11.91 -7.46 3.49
N TYR A 194 -12.67 -6.70 4.27
CA TYR A 194 -12.31 -6.25 5.62
C TYR A 194 -11.85 -7.39 6.54
N TYR A 195 -10.75 -7.17 7.27
CA TYR A 195 -10.01 -8.21 8.01
C TYR A 195 -10.81 -9.05 9.01
N ARG A 196 -11.90 -8.49 9.55
CA ARG A 196 -12.82 -9.16 10.50
C ARG A 196 -14.06 -9.78 9.84
N ALA A 197 -14.31 -9.51 8.57
CA ALA A 197 -15.44 -10.07 7.82
C ALA A 197 -15.12 -11.47 7.27
N THR A 198 -16.13 -12.32 7.12
CA THR A 198 -15.96 -13.63 6.47
C THR A 198 -15.48 -13.49 5.03
N THR A 199 -15.93 -12.43 4.33
CA THR A 199 -15.51 -12.13 2.96
C THR A 199 -14.05 -11.69 2.84
N GLY A 200 -13.43 -11.16 3.91
CA GLY A 200 -11.97 -10.96 3.98
C GLY A 200 -11.21 -12.28 4.04
N LEU A 201 -11.65 -13.21 4.90
CA LEU A 201 -11.12 -14.58 4.92
C LEU A 201 -11.33 -15.28 3.55
N ASP A 202 -12.49 -15.16 2.93
CA ASP A 202 -12.76 -15.73 1.59
C ASP A 202 -11.85 -15.12 0.50
N ALA A 203 -11.52 -13.83 0.59
CA ALA A 203 -10.54 -13.18 -0.29
C ALA A 203 -9.12 -13.74 -0.08
N SER A 204 -8.67 -13.87 1.18
CA SER A 204 -7.36 -14.47 1.51
C SER A 204 -7.25 -15.93 1.02
N ASN A 205 -8.36 -16.69 1.10
CA ASN A 205 -8.45 -18.04 0.59
C ASN A 205 -8.32 -18.06 -0.95
N TYR A 206 -9.04 -17.18 -1.64
CA TYR A 206 -8.95 -17.03 -3.09
C TYR A 206 -7.54 -16.66 -3.57
N ILE A 207 -6.85 -15.75 -2.88
CA ILE A 207 -5.46 -15.37 -3.18
C ILE A 207 -4.53 -16.57 -2.95
N TYR A 208 -4.63 -17.22 -1.79
CA TYR A 208 -3.86 -18.43 -1.46
C TYR A 208 -4.03 -19.56 -2.50
N ASP A 209 -5.27 -19.88 -2.88
CA ASP A 209 -5.56 -20.96 -3.83
C ASP A 209 -5.07 -20.61 -5.24
N THR A 210 -5.22 -19.36 -5.67
CA THR A 210 -4.70 -18.86 -6.96
C THR A 210 -3.19 -19.02 -7.04
N LEU A 211 -2.45 -18.54 -6.02
CA LEU A 211 -1.00 -18.65 -5.96
C LEU A 211 -0.53 -20.10 -5.84
N SER A 212 -1.24 -20.93 -5.05
CA SER A 212 -0.96 -22.36 -4.89
C SER A 212 -1.12 -23.11 -6.22
N SER A 213 -2.06 -22.70 -7.07
CA SER A 213 -2.23 -23.28 -8.42
C SER A 213 -1.01 -23.03 -9.33
N PHE A 214 -0.30 -21.91 -9.16
CA PHE A 214 0.92 -21.61 -9.91
C PHE A 214 2.15 -22.32 -9.32
N ALA A 215 2.19 -22.48 -7.98
CA ALA A 215 3.25 -23.20 -7.27
C ALA A 215 3.19 -24.74 -7.45
N ALA A 216 2.04 -25.28 -7.90
CA ALA A 216 1.83 -26.71 -8.05
C ALA A 216 2.90 -27.38 -8.93
N GLY A 217 3.66 -28.31 -8.35
CA GLY A 217 4.74 -29.04 -9.03
C GLY A 217 6.05 -28.24 -9.25
N LYS A 218 6.13 -26.98 -8.81
CA LYS A 218 7.31 -26.12 -9.02
C LYS A 218 8.29 -26.22 -7.84
N SER A 219 9.40 -26.92 -8.05
CA SER A 219 10.45 -27.06 -7.03
C SER A 219 11.02 -25.69 -6.62
N GLY A 220 11.11 -25.46 -5.31
CA GLY A 220 11.54 -24.20 -4.70
C GLY A 220 10.46 -23.12 -4.60
N VAL A 221 9.20 -23.41 -4.95
CA VAL A 221 8.07 -22.47 -4.82
C VAL A 221 7.11 -22.95 -3.74
N THR A 222 6.74 -22.06 -2.81
CA THR A 222 5.82 -22.39 -1.69
C THR A 222 4.85 -21.25 -1.43
N VAL A 223 3.61 -21.56 -1.04
CA VAL A 223 2.60 -20.58 -0.59
C VAL A 223 2.16 -20.96 0.82
N THR A 224 2.02 -19.96 1.69
CA THR A 224 1.73 -20.13 3.11
C THR A 224 0.77 -19.05 3.60
N LYS A 225 0.04 -19.36 4.69
CA LYS A 225 -0.79 -18.39 5.42
C LYS A 225 -0.07 -18.02 6.71
N PHE A 226 0.02 -16.72 7.00
CA PHE A 226 0.43 -16.19 8.29
C PHE A 226 -0.84 -15.88 9.08
N SER A 227 -1.01 -16.57 10.21
CA SER A 227 -2.22 -16.49 11.03
C SER A 227 -2.17 -15.37 12.06
N HIS A 228 -3.30 -14.70 12.19
CA HIS A 228 -3.53 -13.58 13.11
C HIS A 228 -4.60 -13.92 14.16
N SER A 229 -4.91 -12.97 15.05
CA SER A 229 -6.01 -13.07 16.04
C SER A 229 -7.41 -12.85 15.45
N TRP A 230 -7.50 -12.53 14.15
CA TRP A 230 -8.75 -12.31 13.38
C TRP A 230 -8.93 -13.32 12.23
N ALA A 231 -10.01 -13.16 11.46
CA ALA A 231 -10.45 -14.12 10.46
C ALA A 231 -9.55 -14.17 9.21
N GLN A 232 -9.32 -13.03 8.56
CA GLN A 232 -8.42 -12.94 7.40
C GLN A 232 -6.97 -13.29 7.78
N GLN A 233 -6.19 -13.80 6.84
CA GLN A 233 -4.82 -14.30 7.06
C GLN A 233 -3.89 -13.63 6.05
N SER A 234 -2.73 -13.11 6.44
CA SER A 234 -1.79 -12.58 5.45
C SER A 234 -1.22 -13.75 4.62
N ILE A 235 -1.18 -13.61 3.29
CA ILE A 235 -0.66 -14.66 2.40
C ILE A 235 0.80 -14.37 2.06
N ILE A 236 1.66 -15.39 2.14
CA ILE A 236 3.08 -15.29 1.80
C ILE A 236 3.42 -16.37 0.78
N ALA A 237 3.70 -15.96 -0.45
CA ALA A 237 4.24 -16.81 -1.52
C ALA A 237 5.74 -16.57 -1.68
N LYS A 238 6.51 -17.63 -1.89
CA LYS A 238 7.97 -17.60 -1.93
C LYS A 238 8.52 -18.34 -3.14
N ILE A 239 9.52 -17.74 -3.77
CA ILE A 239 10.47 -18.38 -4.67
C ILE A 239 11.80 -18.47 -3.92
N ALA A 240 12.28 -19.68 -3.68
CA ALA A 240 13.52 -19.93 -2.94
C ALA A 240 14.75 -19.47 -3.72
N GLY A 241 15.70 -18.86 -3.01
CA GLY A 241 17.02 -18.53 -3.53
C GLY A 241 17.97 -19.74 -3.56
N SER A 242 19.24 -19.45 -3.78
CA SER A 242 20.34 -20.44 -3.75
C SER A 242 20.57 -21.10 -2.38
N SER A 243 20.08 -20.47 -1.30
CA SER A 243 20.13 -21.01 0.07
C SER A 243 18.86 -20.65 0.84
N THR A 244 18.46 -21.51 1.77
CA THR A 244 17.41 -21.21 2.78
C THR A 244 17.78 -20.01 3.66
N THR A 245 19.07 -19.74 3.84
CA THR A 245 19.60 -18.59 4.61
C THR A 245 19.89 -17.35 3.77
N ALA A 246 19.67 -17.39 2.44
CA ALA A 246 19.91 -16.22 1.60
C ALA A 246 18.98 -15.06 1.98
N PRO A 247 19.43 -13.78 1.92
CA PRO A 247 18.59 -12.63 2.21
C PRO A 247 17.28 -12.64 1.40
N THR A 248 16.19 -12.17 2.00
CA THR A 248 14.90 -12.06 1.31
C THR A 248 14.71 -10.67 0.70
N VAL A 249 14.34 -10.63 -0.59
CA VAL A 249 13.67 -9.52 -1.26
C VAL A 249 12.17 -9.70 -1.07
N VAL A 250 11.50 -8.69 -0.52
CA VAL A 250 10.04 -8.68 -0.27
C VAL A 250 9.35 -7.76 -1.26
N LEU A 251 8.22 -8.21 -1.81
CA LEU A 251 7.23 -7.37 -2.47
C LEU A 251 5.92 -7.54 -1.70
N GLY A 252 5.28 -6.43 -1.34
CA GLY A 252 4.10 -6.39 -0.50
C GLY A 252 2.96 -5.59 -1.12
N ALA A 253 1.74 -5.97 -0.76
CA ALA A 253 0.47 -5.33 -1.06
C ALA A 253 -0.50 -5.68 0.09
N HIS A 254 -1.57 -4.91 0.32
CA HIS A 254 -2.63 -5.36 1.23
C HIS A 254 -3.77 -6.03 0.46
N GLU A 255 -4.54 -6.88 1.14
CA GLU A 255 -5.64 -7.64 0.54
C GLU A 255 -7.01 -7.35 1.15
N ASP A 256 -7.10 -6.54 2.21
CA ASP A 256 -8.39 -6.04 2.71
C ASP A 256 -8.94 -4.86 1.90
N SER A 257 -10.09 -4.33 2.36
CA SER A 257 -10.73 -3.11 1.89
C SER A 257 -11.81 -2.69 2.90
N ILE A 258 -11.94 -1.39 3.16
CA ILE A 258 -12.89 -0.81 4.11
C ILE A 258 -13.99 -0.01 3.42
N ASN A 259 -15.09 0.14 4.13
CA ASN A 259 -16.01 1.25 3.94
C ASN A 259 -16.03 2.05 5.25
N GLN A 260 -15.46 3.26 5.29
CA GLN A 260 -15.29 4.03 6.54
C GLN A 260 -16.63 4.34 7.27
N SER A 261 -17.75 4.29 6.55
CA SER A 261 -19.10 4.48 7.11
C SER A 261 -19.69 3.19 7.70
N ASN A 262 -19.22 2.02 7.28
CA ASN A 262 -19.62 0.71 7.81
C ASN A 262 -18.57 -0.37 7.45
N PRO A 263 -17.48 -0.52 8.23
CA PRO A 263 -16.38 -1.42 7.86
C PRO A 263 -16.78 -2.90 7.74
N MET A 264 -17.61 -3.40 8.64
CA MET A 264 -18.02 -4.80 8.67
C MET A 264 -18.93 -5.20 7.51
N SER A 265 -19.90 -4.36 7.13
CA SER A 265 -20.99 -4.76 6.22
C SER A 265 -21.24 -3.79 5.05
N GLY A 266 -20.61 -2.62 5.06
CA GLY A 266 -20.63 -1.69 3.93
C GLY A 266 -19.95 -2.30 2.71
N ARG A 267 -20.39 -1.89 1.52
CA ARG A 267 -19.75 -2.30 0.26
C ARG A 267 -18.41 -1.56 0.12
N ALA A 268 -17.34 -2.31 -0.05
CA ALA A 268 -15.98 -1.83 -0.30
C ALA A 268 -15.36 -2.70 -1.39
N PRO A 269 -15.59 -2.39 -2.68
CA PRO A 269 -15.04 -3.21 -3.76
C PRO A 269 -13.51 -3.20 -3.74
N GLY A 270 -12.88 -2.10 -3.30
CA GLY A 270 -11.43 -1.95 -3.17
C GLY A 270 -10.76 -2.33 -4.49
N ALA A 271 -11.13 -1.64 -5.55
CA ALA A 271 -10.70 -1.96 -6.90
C ALA A 271 -9.30 -1.41 -7.19
N ASP A 272 -9.04 -0.18 -6.78
CA ASP A 272 -7.75 0.48 -6.84
C ASP A 272 -6.97 0.19 -5.55
N ASP A 273 -7.65 0.41 -4.42
CA ASP A 273 -7.22 0.37 -3.01
C ASP A 273 -7.46 -1.02 -2.38
N ASP A 274 -6.41 -1.68 -1.90
CA ASP A 274 -5.37 -2.15 -2.84
C ASP A 274 -5.76 -3.36 -3.71
N GLY A 275 -6.88 -3.24 -4.42
CA GLY A 275 -7.21 -4.21 -5.46
C GLY A 275 -6.14 -4.29 -6.55
N THR A 276 -5.45 -3.19 -6.88
CA THR A 276 -4.51 -3.17 -8.02
C THR A 276 -3.11 -3.67 -7.69
N GLY A 277 -2.48 -3.27 -6.59
CA GLY A 277 -1.19 -3.78 -6.12
C GLY A 277 -1.28 -5.28 -5.82
N ALA A 278 -2.34 -5.73 -5.12
CA ALA A 278 -2.61 -7.14 -4.88
C ALA A 278 -2.59 -7.98 -6.18
N VAL A 279 -3.25 -7.53 -7.27
CA VAL A 279 -3.25 -8.29 -8.54
C VAL A 279 -2.01 -8.07 -9.40
N ASN A 280 -1.26 -6.96 -9.22
CA ASN A 280 0.08 -6.81 -9.78
C ASN A 280 1.00 -7.91 -9.24
N LEU A 281 1.00 -8.14 -7.92
CA LEU A 281 1.84 -9.18 -7.32
C LEU A 281 1.43 -10.59 -7.75
N ILE A 282 0.14 -10.88 -7.89
CA ILE A 282 -0.35 -12.20 -8.36
C ILE A 282 0.17 -12.47 -9.79
N GLU A 283 0.09 -11.47 -10.66
CA GLU A 283 0.51 -11.59 -12.06
C GLU A 283 2.04 -11.66 -12.20
N VAL A 284 2.80 -10.91 -11.41
CA VAL A 284 4.27 -10.94 -11.39
C VAL A 284 4.77 -12.28 -10.87
N PHE A 285 4.19 -12.80 -9.78
CA PHE A 285 4.50 -14.13 -9.26
C PHE A 285 4.19 -15.22 -10.30
N ARG A 286 3.03 -15.14 -10.98
CA ARG A 286 2.69 -16.05 -12.10
C ARG A 286 3.76 -16.02 -13.19
N VAL A 287 4.17 -14.84 -13.65
CA VAL A 287 5.17 -14.69 -14.73
C VAL A 287 6.52 -15.30 -14.32
N LEU A 288 7.01 -15.03 -13.12
CA LEU A 288 8.28 -15.57 -12.62
C LEU A 288 8.24 -17.10 -12.46
N VAL A 289 7.16 -17.65 -11.91
CA VAL A 289 7.01 -19.09 -11.68
C VAL A 289 6.79 -19.86 -12.99
N GLN A 290 6.06 -19.30 -13.95
CA GLN A 290 5.85 -19.94 -15.26
C GLN A 290 7.11 -19.90 -16.14
N ASN A 291 7.96 -18.88 -16.01
CA ASN A 291 9.26 -18.80 -16.69
C ASN A 291 10.41 -19.42 -15.87
N ASP A 292 10.10 -20.24 -14.86
CA ASP A 292 11.05 -21.01 -14.05
C ASP A 292 12.20 -20.19 -13.42
N PHE A 293 11.91 -18.97 -12.99
CA PHE A 293 12.88 -18.09 -12.31
C PHE A 293 13.60 -18.79 -11.15
N LYS A 294 14.93 -18.67 -11.11
CA LYS A 294 15.83 -19.20 -10.07
C LYS A 294 16.70 -18.06 -9.52
N PRO A 295 16.24 -17.34 -8.48
CA PRO A 295 17.01 -16.26 -7.88
C PRO A 295 18.19 -16.80 -7.04
N THR A 296 19.18 -15.94 -6.78
CA THR A 296 20.25 -16.19 -5.80
C THR A 296 19.76 -15.89 -4.38
N LYS A 297 19.04 -14.77 -4.21
CA LYS A 297 18.39 -14.33 -2.98
C LYS A 297 16.97 -14.93 -2.88
N ASN A 298 16.39 -14.99 -1.68
CA ASN A 298 15.00 -15.42 -1.55
C ASN A 298 14.08 -14.30 -2.08
N VAL A 299 13.00 -14.63 -2.78
CA VAL A 299 12.01 -13.63 -3.22
C VAL A 299 10.64 -14.01 -2.67
N GLU A 300 10.02 -13.11 -1.91
CA GLU A 300 8.74 -13.33 -1.25
C GLU A 300 7.73 -12.25 -1.64
N PHE A 301 6.51 -12.69 -1.96
CA PHE A 301 5.35 -11.88 -2.29
C PHE A 301 4.36 -11.99 -1.12
N HIS A 302 3.94 -10.85 -0.58
CA HIS A 302 3.13 -10.74 0.62
C HIS A 302 1.82 -10.02 0.29
N TRP A 303 0.71 -10.57 0.78
CA TRP A 303 -0.60 -9.93 0.81
C TRP A 303 -0.96 -9.76 2.27
N TYR A 304 -0.97 -8.52 2.76
CA TYR A 304 -1.18 -8.20 4.18
C TYR A 304 -2.66 -8.03 4.49
N SER A 305 -3.05 -8.49 5.67
CA SER A 305 -4.41 -8.37 6.20
C SER A 305 -4.48 -7.28 7.28
N GLY A 306 -5.47 -6.39 7.21
CA GLY A 306 -5.70 -5.38 8.24
C GLY A 306 -4.78 -4.17 8.13
N GLU A 307 -4.42 -3.75 6.91
CA GLU A 307 -3.73 -2.47 6.66
C GLU A 307 -4.62 -1.33 7.18
N GLU A 308 -5.87 -1.30 6.69
CA GLU A 308 -6.94 -0.34 6.95
C GLU A 308 -7.33 -0.19 8.43
N ALA A 309 -6.86 -1.13 9.26
CA ALA A 309 -7.09 -1.19 10.69
C ALA A 309 -5.89 -0.73 11.54
N GLY A 310 -4.82 -0.22 10.90
CA GLY A 310 -3.60 0.31 11.52
C GLY A 310 -2.36 -0.54 11.28
N LEU A 311 -2.13 -0.99 10.04
CA LEU A 311 -0.96 -1.78 9.60
C LEU A 311 -0.78 -3.11 10.35
N LEU A 312 -1.89 -3.75 10.74
CA LEU A 312 -1.90 -4.92 11.64
C LEU A 312 -1.07 -6.08 11.08
N GLY A 313 -1.40 -6.55 9.88
CA GLY A 313 -0.80 -7.75 9.30
C GLY A 313 0.66 -7.58 8.91
N SER A 314 1.05 -6.42 8.37
CA SER A 314 2.43 -6.15 8.03
C SER A 314 3.31 -5.90 9.24
N ASN A 315 2.82 -5.22 10.29
CA ASN A 315 3.60 -5.07 11.52
C ASN A 315 3.75 -6.41 12.24
N ALA A 316 2.73 -7.26 12.25
CA ALA A 316 2.83 -8.63 12.76
C ALA A 316 3.91 -9.45 12.02
N VAL A 317 3.88 -9.45 10.68
CA VAL A 317 4.87 -10.15 9.84
C VAL A 317 6.28 -9.59 10.03
N ALA A 318 6.47 -8.26 9.93
CA ALA A 318 7.79 -7.63 10.06
C ALA A 318 8.39 -7.80 11.47
N THR A 319 7.57 -7.71 12.53
CA THR A 319 7.99 -7.94 13.92
C THR A 319 8.38 -9.40 14.13
N ASN A 320 7.59 -10.35 13.61
CA ASN A 320 7.90 -11.77 13.67
C ASN A 320 9.20 -12.11 12.91
N TYR A 321 9.40 -11.55 11.71
CA TYR A 321 10.63 -11.72 10.91
C TYR A 321 11.87 -11.21 11.66
N LYS A 322 11.74 -10.11 12.41
CA LYS A 322 12.80 -9.57 13.27
C LYS A 322 13.06 -10.43 14.52
N ALA A 323 12.02 -10.96 15.14
CA ALA A 323 12.15 -11.92 16.25
C ALA A 323 12.84 -13.22 15.79
N ALA A 324 12.55 -13.69 14.58
CA ALA A 324 13.14 -14.87 13.96
C ALA A 324 14.55 -14.64 13.38
N GLY A 325 15.10 -13.41 13.45
CA GLY A 325 16.42 -13.09 12.91
C GLY A 325 16.53 -13.22 11.40
N LYS A 326 15.46 -12.95 10.66
CA LYS A 326 15.42 -13.09 9.19
C LYS A 326 16.19 -11.94 8.51
N SER A 327 17.11 -12.28 7.61
CA SER A 327 17.85 -11.30 6.79
C SER A 327 16.95 -10.77 5.66
N ILE A 328 16.71 -9.47 5.63
CA ILE A 328 15.91 -8.79 4.61
C ILE A 328 16.80 -7.82 3.84
N TYR A 329 16.80 -7.94 2.53
CA TYR A 329 17.63 -7.16 1.63
C TYR A 329 16.95 -5.87 1.16
N ALA A 330 15.66 -5.98 0.82
CA ALA A 330 14.81 -4.88 0.38
C ALA A 330 13.33 -5.26 0.52
N MET A 331 12.47 -4.29 0.77
CA MET A 331 11.01 -4.41 0.67
C MET A 331 10.43 -3.34 -0.26
N LEU A 332 9.53 -3.74 -1.17
CA LEU A 332 8.76 -2.85 -2.02
C LEU A 332 7.28 -2.97 -1.65
N GLN A 333 6.61 -1.87 -1.30
CA GLN A 333 5.16 -1.83 -1.21
C GLN A 333 4.56 -1.42 -2.55
N LEU A 334 3.51 -2.12 -2.95
CA LEU A 334 2.56 -1.75 -3.97
C LEU A 334 1.24 -1.52 -3.25
N ASP A 335 0.65 -0.37 -3.47
CA ASP A 335 -0.57 0.09 -2.84
C ASP A 335 -1.06 1.23 -3.73
N MET A 336 -2.25 1.07 -4.30
CA MET A 336 -2.83 1.88 -5.38
C MET A 336 -1.91 2.07 -6.61
N THR A 337 -2.27 1.40 -7.70
CA THR A 337 -1.55 1.47 -8.98
C THR A 337 -2.46 1.75 -10.18
N GLY A 338 -3.77 1.85 -9.96
CA GLY A 338 -4.78 1.86 -11.01
C GLY A 338 -5.17 3.24 -11.52
N TYR A 339 -5.09 4.30 -10.72
CA TYR A 339 -5.74 5.57 -11.05
C TYR A 339 -4.77 6.64 -11.57
N VAL A 340 -5.26 7.39 -12.56
CA VAL A 340 -4.64 8.61 -13.07
C VAL A 340 -5.72 9.68 -13.15
N LYS A 341 -5.62 10.70 -12.30
CA LYS A 341 -6.57 11.81 -12.23
C LYS A 341 -6.84 12.42 -13.62
N PRO A 342 -8.09 12.52 -14.07
CA PRO A 342 -8.43 13.07 -15.38
C PRO A 342 -7.83 14.46 -15.62
N GLY A 343 -7.22 14.64 -16.80
CA GLY A 343 -6.51 15.88 -17.15
C GLY A 343 -5.07 15.97 -16.65
N THR A 344 -4.54 14.94 -15.96
CA THR A 344 -3.13 14.86 -15.53
C THR A 344 -2.35 13.82 -16.35
N THR A 345 -1.07 13.62 -16.04
CA THR A 345 -0.22 12.56 -16.62
C THR A 345 0.20 11.61 -15.49
N GLY A 346 0.01 10.29 -15.69
CA GLY A 346 0.41 9.29 -14.70
C GLY A 346 1.92 9.24 -14.48
N THR A 347 2.33 9.01 -13.23
CA THR A 347 3.74 8.91 -12.82
C THR A 347 3.93 7.78 -11.81
N ILE A 348 5.12 7.18 -11.78
CA ILE A 348 5.55 6.34 -10.64
C ILE A 348 6.02 7.31 -9.56
N THR A 349 5.17 7.59 -8.58
CA THR A 349 5.41 8.63 -7.59
C THR A 349 6.04 8.03 -6.34
N LEU A 350 7.28 8.37 -6.06
CA LEU A 350 8.05 7.75 -4.98
C LEU A 350 7.78 8.47 -3.66
N VAL A 351 7.34 7.72 -2.64
CA VAL A 351 7.16 8.24 -1.27
C VAL A 351 8.52 8.37 -0.59
N THR A 352 8.76 9.53 0.03
CA THR A 352 10.10 9.96 0.50
C THR A 352 10.23 10.09 2.02
N ASP A 353 9.13 10.07 2.76
CA ASP A 353 9.05 9.80 4.19
C ASP A 353 8.86 8.29 4.45
N ASN A 354 9.23 7.82 5.64
CA ASN A 354 9.10 6.42 6.09
C ASN A 354 9.71 5.34 5.14
N THR A 355 10.57 5.72 4.21
CA THR A 355 11.29 4.81 3.28
C THR A 355 12.82 4.87 3.47
N ASP A 356 13.55 3.88 2.96
CA ASP A 356 15.02 3.95 2.84
C ASP A 356 15.38 4.69 1.55
N ALA A 357 15.97 5.88 1.69
CA ALA A 357 16.29 6.75 0.56
C ALA A 357 17.24 6.10 -0.49
N THR A 358 18.05 5.11 -0.11
CA THR A 358 18.93 4.37 -1.03
C THR A 358 18.09 3.39 -1.86
N LEU A 359 17.14 2.71 -1.24
CA LEU A 359 16.21 1.82 -1.93
C LEU A 359 15.24 2.61 -2.82
N THR A 360 14.70 3.73 -2.33
CA THR A 360 13.83 4.63 -3.13
C THR A 360 14.57 5.18 -4.36
N SER A 361 15.86 5.53 -4.23
CA SER A 361 16.71 5.92 -5.38
C SER A 361 16.98 4.77 -6.37
N TYR A 362 17.06 3.54 -5.87
CA TYR A 362 17.19 2.36 -6.72
C TYR A 362 15.88 2.04 -7.47
N VAL A 363 14.73 2.15 -6.80
CA VAL A 363 13.39 2.01 -7.41
C VAL A 363 13.17 3.08 -8.49
N ALA A 364 13.62 4.33 -8.27
CA ALA A 364 13.63 5.37 -9.30
C ALA A 364 14.42 4.95 -10.56
N SER A 365 15.57 4.31 -10.34
CA SER A 365 16.44 3.83 -11.42
C SER A 365 15.79 2.67 -12.18
N LEU A 366 15.12 1.74 -11.48
CA LEU A 366 14.36 0.65 -12.10
C LEU A 366 13.21 1.19 -12.97
N ALA A 367 12.44 2.16 -12.45
CA ALA A 367 11.39 2.82 -13.21
C ALA A 367 11.95 3.45 -14.49
N GLY A 368 13.07 4.18 -14.41
CA GLY A 368 13.75 4.75 -15.58
C GLY A 368 14.33 3.73 -16.59
N ALA A 369 14.54 2.47 -16.19
CA ALA A 369 15.06 1.41 -17.06
C ALA A 369 13.96 0.53 -17.72
N TYR A 370 12.78 0.46 -17.10
CA TYR A 370 11.74 -0.54 -17.39
C TYR A 370 10.32 0.00 -17.60
N SER A 371 10.00 1.20 -17.13
CA SER A 371 8.70 1.84 -17.33
C SER A 371 8.68 2.76 -18.56
N SER A 372 7.49 3.01 -19.12
CA SER A 372 7.28 4.09 -20.09
C SER A 372 6.85 5.42 -19.48
N ILE A 373 6.47 5.47 -18.19
CA ILE A 373 6.06 6.70 -17.50
C ILE A 373 7.17 7.25 -16.60
N LYS A 374 7.10 8.54 -16.30
CA LYS A 374 8.13 9.24 -15.51
C LYS A 374 7.96 8.99 -14.02
N THR A 375 9.06 9.10 -13.29
CA THR A 375 9.04 9.17 -11.82
C THR A 375 8.65 10.55 -11.33
N ALA A 376 7.91 10.61 -10.22
CA ALA A 376 7.69 11.80 -9.40
C ALA A 376 8.08 11.50 -7.93
N THR A 377 7.90 12.45 -7.03
CA THR A 377 8.13 12.25 -5.58
C THR A 377 6.99 12.85 -4.77
N THR A 378 6.67 12.25 -3.62
CA THR A 378 5.65 12.74 -2.69
C THR A 378 5.98 12.34 -1.25
N THR A 379 5.11 12.71 -0.31
CA THR A 379 5.15 12.33 1.11
C THR A 379 3.74 11.95 1.56
N CYS A 380 3.60 10.92 2.38
CA CYS A 380 2.29 10.39 2.77
C CYS A 380 1.94 10.56 4.27
N GLY A 381 2.90 10.90 5.12
CA GLY A 381 2.70 10.95 6.57
C GLY A 381 2.97 9.62 7.29
N TYR A 382 2.72 9.61 8.60
CA TYR A 382 3.05 8.47 9.47
C TYR A 382 2.09 7.29 9.28
N GLY A 383 2.61 6.08 9.14
CA GLY A 383 1.79 4.86 9.12
C GLY A 383 0.75 4.87 7.99
N CYS A 384 1.16 5.27 6.78
CA CYS A 384 0.26 5.48 5.64
C CYS A 384 0.06 4.26 4.73
N SER A 385 0.88 3.21 4.90
CA SER A 385 0.86 1.93 4.16
C SER A 385 1.95 0.98 4.71
N ASP A 386 1.90 -0.32 4.39
CA ASP A 386 2.68 -1.39 5.02
C ASP A 386 4.21 -1.25 4.96
N HIS A 387 4.77 -0.49 4.00
CA HIS A 387 6.20 -0.17 3.98
C HIS A 387 6.68 0.43 5.31
N SER A 388 5.80 1.19 5.99
CA SER A 388 6.06 1.78 7.31
C SER A 388 6.34 0.71 8.36
N SER A 389 5.66 -0.45 8.32
CA SER A 389 5.91 -1.59 9.22
C SER A 389 7.33 -2.13 9.08
N TRP A 390 7.82 -2.25 7.85
CA TRP A 390 9.19 -2.70 7.59
C TRP A 390 10.23 -1.67 8.04
N ASN A 391 9.98 -0.39 7.75
CA ASN A 391 10.83 0.72 8.20
C ASN A 391 10.93 0.78 9.74
N ARG A 392 9.78 0.76 10.42
CA ARG A 392 9.64 0.73 11.89
C ARG A 392 10.48 -0.38 12.52
N GLN A 393 10.51 -1.57 11.92
CA GLN A 393 11.31 -2.67 12.44
C GLN A 393 12.82 -2.53 12.14
N GLY A 394 13.20 -1.69 11.18
CA GLY A 394 14.59 -1.34 10.83
C GLY A 394 15.03 -1.85 9.45
N TYR A 395 14.10 -2.42 8.66
CA TYR A 395 14.34 -2.94 7.32
C TYR A 395 14.24 -1.84 6.26
N PRO A 396 14.99 -1.93 5.15
CA PRO A 396 14.90 -0.97 4.06
C PRO A 396 13.63 -1.25 3.24
N ALA A 397 12.72 -0.28 3.22
CA ALA A 397 11.46 -0.33 2.50
C ALA A 397 11.33 0.87 1.55
N ALA A 398 10.67 0.68 0.41
CA ALA A 398 10.35 1.74 -0.54
C ALA A 398 8.92 1.58 -1.08
N PHE A 399 8.30 2.69 -1.44
CA PHE A 399 6.91 2.75 -1.83
C PHE A 399 6.73 3.62 -3.09
N PRO A 400 6.68 3.00 -4.29
CA PRO A 400 6.14 3.61 -5.49
C PRO A 400 4.60 3.65 -5.43
N PHE A 401 4.04 4.83 -5.61
CA PHE A 401 2.62 5.13 -5.54
C PHE A 401 2.11 5.71 -6.87
N GLU A 402 0.85 5.50 -7.22
CA GLU A 402 0.24 5.89 -8.50
C GLU A 402 0.28 7.39 -8.84
N SER A 403 0.28 8.26 -7.85
CA SER A 403 -0.03 9.68 -7.98
C SER A 403 0.68 10.51 -6.91
N THR A 404 0.60 11.84 -6.97
CA THR A 404 0.92 12.68 -5.80
C THR A 404 -0.31 12.78 -4.92
N PHE A 405 -0.17 12.97 -3.60
CA PHE A 405 -1.31 12.97 -2.67
C PHE A 405 -2.40 14.03 -2.99
N ALA A 406 -2.05 15.13 -3.70
CA ALA A 406 -3.03 16.09 -4.23
C ALA A 406 -3.89 15.56 -5.41
N ASN A 407 -3.59 14.35 -5.90
CA ASN A 407 -4.15 13.74 -7.11
C ASN A 407 -4.66 12.30 -6.90
N LEU A 408 -4.80 11.85 -5.65
CA LEU A 408 -5.41 10.57 -5.25
C LEU A 408 -6.73 10.25 -5.97
N ASN A 409 -7.03 8.96 -6.10
CA ASN A 409 -8.38 8.46 -6.37
C ASN A 409 -9.35 8.93 -5.27
N PRO A 410 -10.37 9.76 -5.58
CA PRO A 410 -11.27 10.34 -4.59
C PRO A 410 -12.39 9.38 -4.15
N ALA A 411 -12.32 8.09 -4.50
CA ALA A 411 -13.37 7.10 -4.26
C ALA A 411 -12.97 5.96 -3.30
N ILE A 412 -11.71 5.95 -2.83
CA ILE A 412 -11.11 4.98 -1.90
C ILE A 412 -11.86 4.84 -0.58
N HIS A 413 -11.57 3.77 0.18
CA HIS A 413 -12.17 3.46 1.48
C HIS A 413 -13.71 3.45 1.50
N GLY A 414 -14.35 3.13 0.36
CA GLY A 414 -15.79 3.30 0.15
C GLY A 414 -16.37 2.48 -1.00
N SER A 415 -17.69 2.62 -1.22
CA SER A 415 -18.40 1.87 -2.27
C SER A 415 -18.20 2.41 -3.69
N GLY A 416 -17.50 3.54 -3.83
CA GLY A 416 -17.23 4.21 -5.09
C GLY A 416 -15.98 3.70 -5.80
N ASP A 417 -15.00 3.16 -5.04
CA ASP A 417 -13.78 2.63 -5.65
C ASP A 417 -14.08 1.37 -6.45
N THR A 418 -14.02 1.52 -7.76
CA THR A 418 -14.37 0.51 -8.76
C THR A 418 -13.53 0.73 -10.01
N THR A 419 -13.37 -0.32 -10.83
CA THR A 419 -12.75 -0.20 -12.16
C THR A 419 -13.54 0.67 -13.15
N THR A 420 -14.60 1.36 -12.70
CA THR A 420 -15.40 2.32 -13.48
C THR A 420 -15.23 3.76 -13.00
N VAL A 421 -14.37 4.03 -12.01
CA VAL A 421 -14.06 5.42 -11.60
C VAL A 421 -13.34 6.15 -12.74
N SER A 422 -13.69 7.42 -12.96
CA SER A 422 -13.10 8.24 -14.03
C SER A 422 -11.64 8.56 -13.71
N GLY A 423 -10.73 7.76 -14.27
CA GLY A 423 -9.28 7.82 -14.04
C GLY A 423 -8.64 6.43 -13.92
N PHE A 424 -9.43 5.37 -13.69
CA PHE A 424 -8.92 3.99 -13.64
C PHE A 424 -8.28 3.56 -14.97
N SER A 425 -7.09 2.96 -14.89
CA SER A 425 -6.15 2.83 -16.00
C SER A 425 -5.32 1.55 -15.86
N TRP A 426 -5.76 0.46 -16.51
CA TRP A 426 -4.98 -0.78 -16.59
C TRP A 426 -3.59 -0.59 -17.21
N THR A 427 -3.42 0.43 -18.06
CA THR A 427 -2.13 0.82 -18.63
C THR A 427 -1.20 1.49 -17.63
N HIS A 428 -1.72 2.14 -16.58
CA HIS A 428 -0.92 2.69 -15.48
C HIS A 428 -0.46 1.56 -14.55
N SER A 429 -1.40 0.74 -14.09
CA SER A 429 -1.12 -0.44 -13.23
C SER A 429 -0.15 -1.44 -13.86
N LEU A 430 -0.16 -1.57 -15.20
CA LEU A 430 0.83 -2.38 -15.92
C LEU A 430 2.28 -1.86 -15.75
N GLU A 431 2.50 -0.54 -15.61
CA GLU A 431 3.83 0.02 -15.34
C GLU A 431 4.34 -0.36 -13.94
N PHE A 432 3.43 -0.44 -12.96
CA PHE A 432 3.75 -0.94 -11.62
C PHE A 432 4.05 -2.44 -11.63
N ALA A 433 3.29 -3.25 -12.39
CA ALA A 433 3.61 -4.66 -12.60
C ALA A 433 4.98 -4.87 -13.28
N LYS A 434 5.38 -4.02 -14.24
CA LYS A 434 6.75 -4.02 -14.81
C LYS A 434 7.80 -3.68 -13.76
N LEU A 435 7.55 -2.68 -12.91
CA LEU A 435 8.45 -2.28 -11.83
C LEU A 435 8.64 -3.40 -10.79
N CYS A 436 7.56 -4.08 -10.40
CA CYS A 436 7.59 -5.26 -9.53
C CYS A 436 8.46 -6.38 -10.13
N LEU A 437 8.21 -6.72 -11.39
CA LEU A 437 8.93 -7.77 -12.11
C LEU A 437 10.43 -7.43 -12.22
N ALA A 438 10.76 -6.17 -12.51
CA ALA A 438 12.14 -5.70 -12.51
C ALA A 438 12.80 -5.77 -11.13
N PHE A 439 12.12 -5.31 -10.07
CA PHE A 439 12.61 -5.32 -8.68
C PHE A 439 12.88 -6.74 -8.18
N ALA A 440 11.90 -7.63 -8.35
CA ALA A 440 12.01 -9.04 -7.99
C ALA A 440 13.14 -9.75 -8.75
N TYR A 441 13.31 -9.46 -10.05
CA TYR A 441 14.32 -10.11 -10.86
C TYR A 441 15.73 -9.58 -10.62
N GLU A 442 15.95 -8.26 -10.62
CA GLU A 442 17.27 -7.64 -10.43
C GLU A 442 17.82 -7.93 -9.04
N LEU A 443 17.06 -7.65 -7.97
CA LEU A 443 17.52 -7.90 -6.62
C LEU A 443 17.54 -9.39 -6.30
N GLY A 444 16.57 -10.16 -6.79
CA GLY A 444 16.55 -11.61 -6.64
C GLY A 444 17.72 -12.31 -7.31
N SER A 445 18.23 -11.81 -8.44
CA SER A 445 19.37 -12.39 -9.18
C SER A 445 20.74 -11.84 -8.78
N SER A 446 20.77 -10.76 -8.00
CA SER A 446 22.01 -10.08 -7.62
C SER A 446 22.97 -10.99 -6.84
N ALA A 447 24.29 -10.81 -7.04
CA ALA A 447 25.34 -11.52 -6.30
C ALA A 447 25.22 -11.34 -4.78
#